data_AF-A0A1D7NJG6-F1
#
_entry.id   AF-A0A1D7NJG6-F1
#
_cell.length_a   1.000
_cell.length_b   1.000
_cell.length_c   1.000
_cell.angle_alpha   90.00
_cell.angle_beta   90.00
_cell.angle_gamma   90.00
#
_symmetry.space_group_name_H-M   'P 1'
#
loop_
_entity.id
_entity.type
_entity.pdbx_description
1 polymer ?
#
loop_
_entity_poly.entity_id
_entity_poly.type
_entity_poly.pdbx_seq_one_letter_code
_entity_poly.pdbx_strand_id
1 'polypeptide(L)'
;MLPDSFADKFIFASVIMSVALVFAVVRGIWGLANASSKKRDRASDTRTDEELPLPEPDRTSGFGRRRTAGGLLSEASAPESAAPQPAANPLAGMDAATFLQKIIEDNAPPPPHEGLLPPAIEAARWRPIVFRPLKPKGPGADGLSFYGGEPIGPAGFAWPRSRGTEGKPLSFVMQWDCAQLAAQAVTGLLPANGVLYCFLDLDWGESDEGGQGHCFLHHAGPTDCWEPIAVPADARPLFGTNGAYQMSGCSNLVDNAADHVPRILPRLPFAPVAFDYPTVELDEEEGERLFWGDKWAAEPLLAVQKAGGDDGGPIRDIDAPRPEFARPFPAFPHDFGAIRVLAAAILDETRNPRPQITKLLLPDLSEEERSARFAMWHDEAKELFALGCQRPVGTPIDQQIADDVWRWVEERKALLRFGFDGLVVRAVNLSLGVDSKALDRVPEEWIDKAMQVHALASEYMADEGPDHSKPGGYEEWRARQDAGELKRVRNVHAPTPAHMFGPPSYVQGYVEELVDDHLLLLELTNCSGPEHHFGEGVLQYLITPDDLAAGRFDMVKSVLSGY
;
A
#
# COMPACT_ATOMS: atom_id res chain seq x y z
N MET A 1 -1.19 2.01 -35.34
CA MET A 1 -0.82 3.33 -34.79
C MET A 1 -0.61 3.17 -33.29
N LEU A 2 0.25 3.97 -32.69
CA LEU A 2 0.33 4.12 -31.24
C LEU A 2 -0.62 5.26 -30.79
N PRO A 3 -1.07 5.28 -29.54
CA PRO A 3 -1.74 6.45 -28.97
C PRO A 3 -0.74 7.60 -28.81
N ASP A 4 -1.12 8.81 -29.21
CA ASP A 4 -0.26 10.01 -29.12
C ASP A 4 -0.58 10.90 -27.92
N SER A 5 -1.85 10.97 -27.48
CA SER A 5 -2.26 11.77 -26.30
C SER A 5 -1.92 11.10 -24.96
N PHE A 6 -1.93 11.87 -23.86
CA PHE A 6 -1.78 11.33 -22.50
C PHE A 6 -3.02 10.51 -22.07
N ALA A 7 -4.23 10.98 -22.38
CA ALA A 7 -5.47 10.28 -22.07
C ALA A 7 -5.52 8.88 -22.73
N ASP A 8 -5.18 8.78 -24.03
CA ASP A 8 -5.15 7.50 -24.74
C ASP A 8 -4.07 6.56 -24.16
N LYS A 9 -2.96 7.10 -23.66
CA LYS A 9 -1.90 6.33 -22.96
C LYS A 9 -2.33 5.88 -21.57
N PHE A 10 -3.09 6.68 -20.84
CA PHE A 10 -3.65 6.33 -19.54
C PHE A 10 -4.74 5.25 -19.68
N ILE A 11 -5.62 5.37 -20.68
CA ILE A 11 -6.60 4.33 -21.03
C ILE A 11 -5.89 3.05 -21.48
N PHE A 12 -4.86 3.14 -22.34
CA PHE A 12 -4.08 1.97 -22.78
C PHE A 12 -3.30 1.30 -21.62
N ALA A 13 -2.74 2.09 -20.69
CA ALA A 13 -2.10 1.58 -19.48
C ALA A 13 -3.12 0.93 -18.54
N SER A 14 -4.28 1.55 -18.33
CA SER A 14 -5.37 1.01 -17.51
C SER A 14 -5.93 -0.29 -18.10
N VAL A 15 -6.21 -0.35 -19.40
CA VAL A 15 -6.61 -1.60 -20.08
C VAL A 15 -5.53 -2.68 -19.98
N ILE A 16 -4.24 -2.33 -20.06
CA ILE A 16 -3.14 -3.29 -19.85
C ILE A 16 -3.06 -3.74 -18.38
N MET A 17 -3.31 -2.85 -17.41
CA MET A 17 -3.41 -3.18 -15.99
C MET A 17 -4.58 -4.12 -15.74
N SER A 18 -5.80 -3.79 -16.16
CA SER A 18 -6.99 -4.63 -15.99
C SER A 18 -6.83 -6.00 -16.66
N VAL A 19 -6.22 -6.09 -17.86
CA VAL A 19 -5.92 -7.37 -18.51
C VAL A 19 -4.87 -8.15 -17.72
N ALA A 20 -3.81 -7.51 -17.22
CA ALA A 20 -2.82 -8.17 -16.37
C ALA A 20 -3.40 -8.65 -15.03
N LEU A 21 -4.29 -7.86 -14.42
CA LEU A 21 -5.03 -8.16 -13.19
C LEU A 21 -5.96 -9.36 -13.41
N VAL A 22 -6.76 -9.37 -14.48
CA VAL A 22 -7.59 -10.52 -14.88
C VAL A 22 -6.73 -11.77 -15.10
N PHE A 23 -5.56 -11.65 -15.75
CA PHE A 23 -4.64 -12.79 -15.89
C PHE A 23 -4.00 -13.25 -14.58
N ALA A 24 -3.77 -12.34 -13.62
CA ALA A 24 -3.28 -12.67 -12.28
C ALA A 24 -4.36 -13.39 -11.44
N VAL A 25 -5.59 -12.86 -11.41
CA VAL A 25 -6.75 -13.46 -10.74
C VAL A 25 -7.07 -14.85 -11.32
N VAL A 26 -7.12 -14.99 -12.65
CA VAL A 26 -7.31 -16.29 -13.31
C VAL A 26 -6.19 -17.27 -12.98
N ARG A 27 -4.93 -16.82 -12.87
CA ARG A 27 -3.81 -17.66 -12.41
C ARG A 27 -3.95 -18.06 -10.93
N GLY A 28 -4.38 -17.16 -10.05
CA GLY A 28 -4.63 -17.45 -8.64
C GLY A 28 -5.70 -18.52 -8.46
N ILE A 29 -6.84 -18.35 -9.13
CA ILE A 29 -7.96 -19.31 -9.14
C ILE A 29 -7.51 -20.68 -9.69
N TRP A 30 -6.76 -20.71 -10.81
CA TRP A 30 -6.18 -21.96 -11.33
C TRP A 30 -5.14 -22.59 -10.39
N GLY A 31 -4.35 -21.77 -9.69
CA GLY A 31 -3.38 -22.24 -8.69
C GLY A 31 -4.07 -22.95 -7.53
N LEU A 32 -5.10 -22.32 -6.96
CA LEU A 32 -5.92 -22.86 -5.88
C LEU A 32 -6.67 -24.13 -6.30
N ALA A 33 -7.27 -24.15 -7.50
CA ALA A 33 -7.92 -25.35 -8.04
C ALA A 33 -6.96 -26.54 -8.21
N ASN A 34 -5.77 -26.29 -8.76
CA ASN A 34 -4.75 -27.34 -8.94
C ASN A 34 -4.12 -27.80 -7.60
N ALA A 35 -3.96 -26.89 -6.63
CA ALA A 35 -3.54 -27.24 -5.28
C ALA A 35 -4.59 -28.12 -4.58
N SER A 36 -5.87 -27.78 -4.71
CA SER A 36 -6.99 -28.58 -4.21
C SER A 36 -7.04 -29.97 -4.84
N SER A 37 -6.92 -30.08 -6.17
CA SER A 37 -6.85 -31.37 -6.87
C SER A 37 -5.70 -32.24 -6.34
N LYS A 38 -4.48 -31.70 -6.28
CA LYS A 38 -3.31 -32.43 -5.76
C LYS A 38 -3.41 -32.81 -4.28
N LYS A 39 -4.27 -32.14 -3.49
CA LYS A 39 -4.58 -32.51 -2.10
C LYS A 39 -5.61 -33.65 -2.03
N ARG A 40 -6.47 -33.77 -3.05
CA ARG A 40 -7.50 -34.81 -3.20
C ARG A 40 -6.91 -36.11 -3.73
N ASP A 41 -6.12 -36.05 -4.81
CA ASP A 41 -5.45 -37.20 -5.43
C ASP A 41 -4.49 -37.94 -4.47
N ARG A 42 -3.97 -37.22 -3.47
CA ARG A 42 -3.02 -37.75 -2.46
C ARG A 42 -3.70 -38.40 -1.26
N ALA A 43 -5.04 -38.46 -1.23
CA ALA A 43 -5.84 -39.04 -0.15
C ALA A 43 -6.52 -40.37 -0.53
N SER A 44 -6.37 -40.83 -1.79
CA SER A 44 -7.13 -41.96 -2.34
C SER A 44 -6.29 -42.94 -3.16
N ASP A 45 -5.12 -43.36 -2.65
CA ASP A 45 -4.44 -44.57 -3.16
C ASP A 45 -3.67 -45.30 -2.06
N THR A 46 -4.19 -46.45 -1.61
CA THR A 46 -3.41 -47.54 -1.02
C THR A 46 -4.27 -48.80 -0.86
N ARG A 47 -3.67 -49.99 -1.11
CA ARG A 47 -4.17 -51.37 -0.81
C ARG A 47 -5.18 -51.94 -1.84
N THR A 48 -5.02 -53.14 -2.43
CA THR A 48 -4.01 -54.25 -2.33
C THR A 48 -3.71 -54.83 -3.74
N ASP A 49 -2.72 -55.69 -3.98
CA ASP A 49 -2.71 -57.16 -3.72
C ASP A 49 -1.26 -57.75 -3.62
N GLU A 50 -1.16 -59.09 -3.56
CA GLU A 50 0.01 -59.94 -3.23
C GLU A 50 0.99 -60.14 -4.43
N GLU A 51 2.22 -60.71 -4.38
CA GLU A 51 2.82 -61.77 -3.54
C GLU A 51 4.40 -61.62 -3.41
N LEU A 52 5.12 -62.59 -2.82
CA LEU A 52 6.55 -62.55 -2.37
C LEU A 52 7.55 -63.30 -3.31
N PRO A 53 8.89 -63.45 -3.07
CA PRO A 53 9.80 -63.00 -1.98
C PRO A 53 11.23 -62.43 -2.35
N LEU A 54 11.84 -61.65 -1.42
CA LEU A 54 13.25 -61.60 -0.87
C LEU A 54 14.53 -61.89 -1.74
N PRO A 55 15.76 -61.39 -1.37
CA PRO A 55 16.22 -61.02 -0.01
C PRO A 55 17.08 -59.75 0.23
N GLU A 56 17.26 -59.50 1.54
CA GLU A 56 18.16 -58.64 2.35
C GLU A 56 19.68 -58.60 2.02
N PRO A 57 20.53 -57.82 2.77
CA PRO A 57 20.30 -56.93 3.93
C PRO A 57 20.72 -55.45 3.62
N ASP A 58 20.89 -54.45 4.52
CA ASP A 58 21.15 -54.31 5.99
C ASP A 58 20.94 -52.80 6.37
N ARG A 59 20.98 -52.23 7.59
CA ARG A 59 21.15 -52.68 9.00
C ARG A 59 20.62 -51.61 9.99
N THR A 60 19.83 -51.98 11.02
CA THR A 60 19.53 -51.18 12.28
C THR A 60 18.90 -49.77 12.14
N SER A 61 18.32 -49.10 13.14
CA SER A 61 17.60 -49.40 14.41
C SER A 61 17.05 -48.05 14.95
N GLY A 62 16.01 -47.89 15.77
CA GLY A 62 15.11 -48.80 16.50
C GLY A 62 14.30 -47.98 17.53
N PHE A 63 13.40 -48.64 18.29
CA PHE A 63 12.43 -48.04 19.26
C PHE A 63 11.31 -47.15 18.66
N GLY A 64 10.05 -47.24 19.10
CA GLY A 64 9.41 -48.33 19.86
C GLY A 64 8.23 -47.93 20.76
N ARG A 65 7.07 -48.59 20.54
CA ARG A 65 5.81 -48.55 21.34
C ARG A 65 5.00 -47.25 21.16
N ARG A 66 3.74 -47.29 20.68
CA ARG A 66 2.51 -47.96 21.18
C ARG A 66 2.02 -47.46 22.54
N ARG A 67 0.89 -46.75 22.52
CA ARG A 67 -0.30 -47.10 23.32
C ARG A 67 -1.50 -47.25 22.39
N THR A 68 -2.49 -48.05 22.81
CA THR A 68 -3.68 -48.43 22.04
C THR A 68 -4.87 -48.59 23.00
N ALA A 69 -6.09 -48.40 22.46
CA ALA A 69 -7.37 -49.04 22.82
C ALA A 69 -8.51 -48.11 23.26
N GLY A 70 -9.73 -48.46 22.83
CA GLY A 70 -11.00 -47.77 23.12
C GLY A 70 -11.36 -46.68 22.10
N GLY A 71 -12.35 -46.84 21.20
CA GLY A 71 -13.17 -48.03 20.87
C GLY A 71 -14.65 -47.87 21.21
N LEU A 72 -15.54 -48.35 20.32
CA LEU A 72 -17.01 -48.20 20.31
C LEU A 72 -17.48 -46.77 20.00
N LEU A 73 -18.55 -46.50 19.24
CA LEU A 73 -19.65 -47.34 18.74
C LEU A 73 -20.02 -47.03 17.26
N SER A 74 -21.16 -47.52 16.77
CA SER A 74 -21.60 -47.50 15.36
C SER A 74 -22.87 -46.66 15.15
N GLU A 75 -23.29 -46.55 13.88
CA GLU A 75 -24.62 -46.12 13.37
C GLU A 75 -24.96 -44.63 13.37
N ALA A 76 -24.87 -44.01 12.20
CA ALA A 76 -26.01 -43.39 11.51
C ALA A 76 -25.69 -43.11 10.04
N SER A 77 -26.38 -43.76 9.10
CA SER A 77 -26.28 -43.44 7.67
C SER A 77 -27.19 -42.27 7.32
N ALA A 78 -26.61 -41.16 6.85
CA ALA A 78 -27.31 -40.01 6.28
C ALA A 78 -26.95 -39.91 4.77
N PRO A 79 -27.81 -39.29 3.93
CA PRO A 79 -27.71 -39.45 2.48
C PRO A 79 -26.49 -38.75 1.86
N GLU A 80 -26.07 -39.26 0.71
CA GLU A 80 -24.99 -38.73 -0.11
C GLU A 80 -25.34 -37.31 -0.60
N SER A 81 -24.84 -36.31 0.12
CA SER A 81 -25.02 -34.90 -0.21
C SER A 81 -24.25 -34.60 -1.50
N ALA A 82 -24.98 -34.38 -2.59
CA ALA A 82 -24.40 -33.94 -3.85
C ALA A 82 -23.64 -32.64 -3.62
N ALA A 83 -22.34 -32.64 -3.94
CA ALA A 83 -21.49 -31.46 -3.76
C ALA A 83 -22.12 -30.26 -4.48
N PRO A 84 -22.18 -29.07 -3.83
CA PRO A 84 -22.75 -27.89 -4.46
C PRO A 84 -21.98 -27.60 -5.75
N GLN A 85 -22.73 -27.40 -6.84
CA GLN A 85 -22.13 -26.91 -8.08
C GLN A 85 -21.47 -25.55 -7.80
N PRO A 86 -20.30 -25.24 -8.40
CA PRO A 86 -19.71 -23.92 -8.27
C PRO A 86 -20.74 -22.89 -8.78
N ALA A 87 -21.07 -21.91 -7.94
CA ALA A 87 -21.99 -20.85 -8.32
C ALA A 87 -21.49 -20.20 -9.61
N ALA A 88 -22.38 -19.99 -10.58
CA ALA A 88 -22.03 -19.27 -11.80
C ALA A 88 -21.54 -17.87 -11.40
N ASN A 89 -20.37 -17.46 -11.91
CA ASN A 89 -19.83 -16.13 -11.65
C ASN A 89 -20.90 -15.08 -12.05
N PRO A 90 -21.41 -14.26 -11.11
CA PRO A 90 -22.52 -13.34 -11.39
C PRO A 90 -22.15 -12.25 -12.41
N LEU A 91 -20.86 -12.04 -12.67
CA LEU A 91 -20.36 -11.10 -13.68
C LEU A 91 -20.28 -11.73 -15.09
N ALA A 92 -20.47 -13.05 -15.24
CA ALA A 92 -20.31 -13.76 -16.49
C ALA A 92 -21.50 -13.56 -17.44
N GLY A 93 -21.48 -12.45 -18.20
CA GLY A 93 -22.47 -12.13 -19.23
C GLY A 93 -23.17 -10.79 -19.07
N MET A 94 -22.81 -9.99 -18.07
CA MET A 94 -23.22 -8.57 -18.01
C MET A 94 -22.58 -7.80 -19.18
N ASP A 95 -23.34 -6.88 -19.78
CA ASP A 95 -22.77 -5.85 -20.64
C ASP A 95 -22.11 -4.73 -19.81
N ALA A 96 -21.31 -3.89 -20.47
CA ALA A 96 -20.52 -2.85 -19.80
C ALA A 96 -21.40 -1.78 -19.10
N ALA A 97 -22.63 -1.56 -19.57
CA ALA A 97 -23.55 -0.60 -18.93
C ALA A 97 -24.16 -1.20 -17.66
N THR A 98 -24.57 -2.46 -17.71
CA THR A 98 -25.04 -3.23 -16.54
C THR A 98 -23.93 -3.39 -15.50
N PHE A 99 -22.69 -3.62 -15.93
CA PHE A 99 -21.53 -3.71 -15.05
C PHE A 99 -21.18 -2.35 -14.41
N LEU A 100 -21.20 -1.25 -15.17
CA LEU A 100 -21.05 0.11 -14.62
C LEU A 100 -22.19 0.46 -13.65
N GLN A 101 -23.43 0.15 -14.00
CA GLN A 101 -24.58 0.36 -13.12
C GLN A 101 -24.45 -0.45 -11.84
N LYS A 102 -24.03 -1.71 -11.92
CA LYS A 102 -23.74 -2.52 -10.73
C LYS A 102 -22.58 -1.97 -9.91
N ILE A 103 -21.53 -1.42 -10.52
CA ILE A 103 -20.46 -0.71 -9.78
C ILE A 103 -21.03 0.53 -9.06
N ILE A 104 -21.92 1.28 -9.70
CA ILE A 104 -22.59 2.45 -9.10
C ILE A 104 -23.53 2.04 -7.96
N GLU A 105 -24.18 0.89 -8.04
CA GLU A 105 -25.06 0.34 -7.00
C GLU A 105 -24.26 -0.30 -5.84
N ASP A 106 -23.19 -1.05 -6.12
CA ASP A 106 -22.31 -1.65 -5.11
C ASP A 106 -21.43 -0.61 -4.38
N ASN A 107 -21.24 0.57 -4.99
CA ASN A 107 -20.61 1.75 -4.37
C ASN A 107 -21.66 2.85 -4.08
N ALA A 108 -22.95 2.53 -4.07
CA ALA A 108 -23.96 3.50 -3.65
C ALA A 108 -23.81 3.75 -2.15
N PRO A 109 -23.86 5.02 -1.69
CA PRO A 109 -23.86 5.30 -0.26
C PRO A 109 -25.13 4.72 0.37
N PRO A 110 -25.06 4.24 1.63
CA PRO A 110 -26.25 3.77 2.34
C PRO A 110 -27.29 4.90 2.47
N PRO A 111 -28.59 4.58 2.53
CA PRO A 111 -29.61 5.59 2.80
C PRO A 111 -29.38 6.25 4.17
N PRO A 112 -29.70 7.55 4.33
CA PRO A 112 -29.53 8.25 5.60
C PRO A 112 -30.23 7.54 6.77
N HIS A 113 -29.54 7.46 7.90
CA HIS A 113 -30.03 6.88 9.15
C HIS A 113 -31.39 7.49 9.58
N GLU A 114 -32.39 6.63 9.83
CA GLU A 114 -33.73 7.03 10.27
C GLU A 114 -33.78 7.46 11.76
N GLY A 115 -33.03 8.49 12.13
CA GLY A 115 -33.04 9.05 13.48
C GLY A 115 -31.95 10.07 13.76
N LEU A 116 -31.94 10.58 15.00
CA LEU A 116 -30.85 11.42 15.49
C LEU A 116 -29.67 10.53 15.91
N LEU A 117 -28.50 10.78 15.34
CA LEU A 117 -27.24 10.15 15.74
C LEU A 117 -26.83 10.61 17.16
N PRO A 118 -26.01 9.81 17.89
CA PRO A 118 -25.37 10.28 19.11
C PRO A 118 -24.53 11.54 18.85
N PRO A 119 -24.62 12.63 19.65
CA PRO A 119 -23.99 13.91 19.33
C PRO A 119 -22.46 13.87 19.14
N ALA A 120 -21.77 12.90 19.76
CA ALA A 120 -20.35 12.68 19.53
C ALA A 120 -20.05 12.10 18.14
N ILE A 121 -20.92 11.23 17.61
CA ILE A 121 -20.79 10.63 16.27
C ILE A 121 -21.14 11.66 15.20
N GLU A 122 -22.23 12.41 15.39
CA GLU A 122 -22.60 13.52 14.50
C GLU A 122 -21.48 14.56 14.41
N ALA A 123 -20.96 15.04 15.55
CA ALA A 123 -19.86 16.01 15.55
C ALA A 123 -18.58 15.45 14.90
N ALA A 124 -18.26 14.17 15.12
CA ALA A 124 -17.13 13.49 14.51
C ALA A 124 -17.27 13.37 12.98
N ARG A 125 -18.43 12.92 12.47
CA ARG A 125 -18.70 12.73 11.02
C ARG A 125 -18.41 13.99 10.20
N TRP A 126 -18.64 15.17 10.77
CA TRP A 126 -18.43 16.46 10.08
C TRP A 126 -17.07 17.10 10.30
N ARG A 127 -16.23 16.60 11.21
CA ARG A 127 -14.94 17.23 11.57
C ARG A 127 -13.80 16.22 11.69
N PRO A 128 -13.37 15.59 10.57
CA PRO A 128 -12.23 14.67 10.54
C PRO A 128 -10.92 15.33 10.97
N ILE A 129 -10.02 14.52 11.52
CA ILE A 129 -8.63 14.86 11.84
C ILE A 129 -7.73 14.13 10.85
N VAL A 130 -7.20 14.86 9.85
CA VAL A 130 -6.30 14.32 8.82
C VAL A 130 -4.83 14.44 9.24
N PHE A 131 -3.98 13.54 8.74
CA PHE A 131 -2.56 13.48 9.13
C PHE A 131 -1.67 14.14 8.08
N ARG A 132 -1.47 15.45 8.19
CA ARG A 132 -0.68 16.24 7.24
C ARG A 132 0.82 15.91 7.36
N PRO A 133 1.49 15.37 6.32
CA PRO A 133 2.91 15.03 6.40
C PRO A 133 3.80 16.23 6.71
N LEU A 134 4.92 15.95 7.38
CA LEU A 134 6.00 16.90 7.64
C LEU A 134 7.30 16.32 7.09
N LYS A 135 8.18 17.18 6.58
CA LYS A 135 9.55 16.77 6.19
C LYS A 135 10.29 16.25 7.42
N PRO A 136 10.86 15.02 7.40
CA PRO A 136 11.65 14.47 8.51
C PRO A 136 12.81 15.40 8.91
N LYS A 137 13.06 15.47 10.21
CA LYS A 137 14.16 16.21 10.87
C LYS A 137 14.97 15.32 11.83
N GLY A 138 14.63 14.03 11.87
CA GLY A 138 15.23 13.02 12.73
C GLY A 138 14.48 12.84 14.06
N PRO A 139 14.63 11.68 14.73
CA PRO A 139 13.75 11.26 15.83
C PRO A 139 13.58 12.26 16.98
N GLY A 140 14.61 13.05 17.29
CA GLY A 140 14.57 14.07 18.36
C GLY A 140 13.94 15.41 17.98
N ALA A 141 13.57 15.63 16.72
CA ALA A 141 12.99 16.88 16.22
C ALA A 141 11.62 16.70 15.52
N ASP A 142 11.25 15.45 15.22
CA ASP A 142 10.00 15.05 14.58
C ASP A 142 8.77 15.09 15.52
N GLY A 143 8.99 15.01 16.84
CA GLY A 143 7.92 14.87 17.82
C GLY A 143 7.34 13.46 17.94
N LEU A 144 6.12 13.35 18.47
CA LEU A 144 5.48 12.08 18.85
C LEU A 144 4.30 11.67 17.96
N SER A 145 4.11 12.36 16.82
CA SER A 145 3.08 12.08 15.79
C SER A 145 3.78 11.67 14.49
N PHE A 146 3.88 10.36 14.22
CA PHE A 146 4.62 9.84 13.06
C PHE A 146 4.19 8.43 12.63
N TYR A 147 4.29 8.15 11.33
CA TYR A 147 4.32 6.80 10.76
C TYR A 147 5.70 6.19 10.92
N GLY A 148 5.77 4.87 11.11
CA GLY A 148 6.99 4.08 11.02
C GLY A 148 8.17 4.53 11.91
N GLY A 149 9.34 3.96 11.67
CA GLY A 149 10.49 4.10 12.57
C GLY A 149 10.23 3.52 13.95
N GLU A 150 11.23 3.60 14.83
CA GLU A 150 11.08 3.07 16.20
C GLU A 150 10.06 3.92 16.99
N PRO A 151 9.03 3.32 17.62
CA PRO A 151 8.08 4.06 18.43
C PRO A 151 8.77 4.65 19.66
N ILE A 152 8.37 5.85 20.08
CA ILE A 152 8.93 6.54 21.25
C ILE A 152 7.97 6.40 22.41
N GLY A 153 8.39 5.75 23.49
CA GLY A 153 7.52 5.39 24.61
C GLY A 153 8.20 5.27 25.98
N PRO A 154 7.41 4.98 27.02
CA PRO A 154 7.90 4.91 28.40
C PRO A 154 8.81 3.70 28.64
N ALA A 155 9.74 3.84 29.59
CA ALA A 155 10.59 2.75 30.04
C ALA A 155 9.76 1.53 30.50
N GLY A 156 10.04 0.36 29.92
CA GLY A 156 9.28 -0.87 30.18
C GLY A 156 8.06 -1.08 29.28
N PHE A 157 7.93 -0.34 28.18
CA PHE A 157 6.91 -0.58 27.15
C PHE A 157 6.85 -2.06 26.72
N ALA A 158 5.64 -2.63 26.69
CA ALA A 158 5.42 -4.02 26.31
C ALA A 158 4.95 -4.09 24.85
N TRP A 159 5.82 -4.59 23.97
CA TRP A 159 5.53 -4.67 22.53
C TRP A 159 4.32 -5.58 22.23
N PRO A 160 3.27 -5.10 21.53
CA PRO A 160 2.09 -5.88 21.20
C PRO A 160 2.38 -7.16 20.40
N ARG A 161 1.72 -8.24 20.80
CA ARG A 161 1.82 -9.56 20.15
C ARG A 161 0.42 -10.08 19.80
N SER A 162 0.32 -10.81 18.69
CA SER A 162 -0.95 -11.40 18.24
C SER A 162 -1.50 -12.39 19.27
N ARG A 163 -2.82 -12.49 19.35
CA ARG A 163 -3.52 -13.43 20.25
C ARG A 163 -3.50 -14.85 19.65
N GLY A 164 -2.36 -15.52 19.71
CA GLY A 164 -2.12 -16.86 19.13
C GLY A 164 -1.13 -17.69 19.96
N THR A 165 -0.90 -18.94 19.55
CA THR A 165 -0.20 -19.95 20.37
C THR A 165 1.27 -19.63 20.65
N GLU A 166 1.92 -18.87 19.76
CA GLU A 166 3.33 -18.44 19.90
C GLU A 166 3.48 -16.92 20.09
N GLY A 167 2.40 -16.13 19.92
CA GLY A 167 2.39 -14.68 20.12
C GLY A 167 3.38 -13.90 19.24
N LYS A 168 3.15 -13.85 17.92
CA LYS A 168 4.00 -13.12 16.97
C LYS A 168 4.02 -11.61 17.30
N PRO A 169 5.16 -10.89 17.21
CA PRO A 169 5.18 -9.43 17.32
C PRO A 169 4.31 -8.79 16.23
N LEU A 170 3.43 -7.86 16.60
CA LEU A 170 2.74 -7.01 15.62
C LEU A 170 3.72 -5.97 15.07
N SER A 171 3.52 -5.54 13.83
CA SER A 171 4.30 -4.47 13.21
C SER A 171 3.84 -3.11 13.74
N PHE A 172 4.77 -2.24 14.15
CA PHE A 172 4.44 -0.86 14.46
C PHE A 172 4.12 -0.10 13.17
N VAL A 173 2.98 0.60 13.14
CA VAL A 173 2.53 1.36 11.97
C VAL A 173 2.64 2.86 12.21
N MET A 174 2.09 3.37 13.31
CA MET A 174 2.14 4.80 13.63
C MET A 174 1.79 5.10 15.08
N GLN A 175 2.14 6.31 15.52
CA GLN A 175 1.76 6.86 16.83
C GLN A 175 1.32 8.32 16.73
N TRP A 176 0.60 8.79 17.74
CA TRP A 176 0.10 10.16 17.87
C TRP A 176 0.38 10.75 19.24
N ASP A 177 0.84 12.00 19.26
CA ASP A 177 0.78 12.85 20.45
C ASP A 177 -0.69 13.09 20.83
N CYS A 178 -1.09 12.57 21.99
CA CYS A 178 -2.45 12.70 22.50
C CYS A 178 -2.84 14.16 22.78
N ALA A 179 -1.90 15.03 23.17
CA ALA A 179 -2.19 16.44 23.37
C ALA A 179 -2.46 17.16 22.03
N GLN A 180 -1.77 16.77 20.95
CA GLN A 180 -2.07 17.28 19.60
C GLN A 180 -3.43 16.79 19.11
N LEU A 181 -3.73 15.48 19.25
CA LEU A 181 -5.03 14.92 18.89
C LEU A 181 -6.19 15.59 19.64
N ALA A 182 -6.10 15.70 20.96
CA ALA A 182 -7.16 16.31 21.77
C ALA A 182 -7.36 17.80 21.48
N ALA A 183 -6.32 18.52 21.01
CA ALA A 183 -6.46 19.91 20.55
C ALA A 183 -7.21 20.04 19.21
N GLN A 184 -7.28 18.97 18.41
CA GLN A 184 -8.11 18.89 17.20
C GLN A 184 -9.49 18.24 17.47
N ALA A 185 -9.61 17.44 18.53
CA ALA A 185 -10.77 16.59 18.80
C ALA A 185 -12.03 17.38 19.19
N VAL A 186 -13.08 17.22 18.38
CA VAL A 186 -14.33 17.97 18.53
C VAL A 186 -15.29 17.33 19.55
N THR A 187 -15.10 16.04 19.81
CA THR A 187 -15.92 15.22 20.71
C THR A 187 -15.47 15.31 22.17
N GLY A 188 -14.24 15.77 22.42
CA GLY A 188 -13.61 15.72 23.74
C GLY A 188 -13.26 14.30 24.23
N LEU A 189 -13.38 13.27 23.38
CA LEU A 189 -13.22 11.87 23.78
C LEU A 189 -11.81 11.29 23.54
N LEU A 190 -10.99 11.90 22.67
CA LEU A 190 -9.61 11.45 22.49
C LEU A 190 -8.78 11.72 23.77
N PRO A 191 -7.85 10.83 24.16
CA PRO A 191 -7.00 11.05 25.33
C PRO A 191 -6.20 12.35 25.18
N ALA A 192 -6.07 13.13 26.26
CA ALA A 192 -5.47 14.47 26.24
C ALA A 192 -3.99 14.53 26.68
N ASN A 193 -3.34 13.40 26.95
CA ASN A 193 -1.92 13.33 27.32
C ASN A 193 -1.30 11.97 27.00
N GLY A 194 0.02 11.92 26.87
CA GLY A 194 0.76 10.72 26.50
C GLY A 194 0.70 10.44 24.99
N VAL A 195 0.70 9.15 24.61
CA VAL A 195 0.69 8.72 23.19
C VAL A 195 -0.28 7.56 22.98
N LEU A 196 -0.99 7.62 21.86
CA LEU A 196 -1.74 6.52 21.26
C LEU A 196 -0.85 5.87 20.18
N TYR A 197 -0.81 4.54 20.13
CA TYR A 197 -0.03 3.76 19.16
C TYR A 197 -0.94 2.80 18.40
N CYS A 198 -0.65 2.57 17.11
CA CYS A 198 -1.28 1.55 16.28
C CYS A 198 -0.24 0.51 15.83
N PHE A 199 -0.53 -0.77 16.14
CA PHE A 199 0.25 -1.93 15.71
C PHE A 199 -0.65 -2.90 14.96
N LEU A 200 -0.21 -3.39 13.79
CA LEU A 200 -0.98 -4.29 12.92
C LEU A 200 -0.20 -5.58 12.63
N ASP A 201 -0.91 -6.68 12.41
CA ASP A 201 -0.33 -7.86 11.76
C ASP A 201 -0.28 -7.59 10.26
N LEU A 202 0.94 -7.37 9.75
CA LEU A 202 1.18 -7.17 8.32
C LEU A 202 1.62 -8.47 7.64
N ASP A 203 1.53 -9.64 8.29
CA ASP A 203 1.84 -10.92 7.66
C ASP A 203 0.57 -11.57 7.07
N TRP A 204 0.00 -10.90 6.07
CA TRP A 204 -1.32 -11.15 5.42
C TRP A 204 -1.60 -12.59 4.97
N GLY A 205 -0.63 -13.51 5.03
CA GLY A 205 -0.76 -14.91 4.65
C GLY A 205 -0.65 -15.94 5.80
N GLU A 206 -0.33 -15.52 7.04
CA GLU A 206 -0.16 -16.42 8.18
C GLU A 206 -0.83 -15.94 9.49
N SER A 207 -2.00 -15.31 9.43
CA SER A 207 -2.80 -15.07 10.63
C SER A 207 -3.35 -16.38 11.21
N ASP A 208 -3.20 -16.60 12.52
CA ASP A 208 -3.89 -17.68 13.22
C ASP A 208 -5.41 -17.42 13.17
N GLU A 209 -6.22 -18.39 12.75
CA GLU A 209 -7.69 -18.25 12.66
C GLU A 209 -8.30 -17.93 14.05
N GLY A 210 -8.58 -16.64 14.29
CA GLY A 210 -9.09 -16.11 15.57
C GLY A 210 -8.14 -15.14 16.31
N GLY A 211 -6.94 -14.88 15.79
CA GLY A 211 -6.03 -13.87 16.35
C GLY A 211 -6.50 -12.43 16.06
N GLN A 212 -6.42 -11.55 17.06
CA GLN A 212 -6.64 -10.11 16.85
C GLN A 212 -5.45 -9.52 16.09
N GLY A 213 -5.65 -9.19 14.82
CA GLY A 213 -4.62 -8.68 13.89
C GLY A 213 -4.27 -7.20 14.05
N HIS A 214 -4.76 -6.55 15.11
CA HIS A 214 -4.51 -5.14 15.42
C HIS A 214 -4.44 -4.91 16.92
N CYS A 215 -3.70 -3.88 17.33
CA CYS A 215 -3.64 -3.44 18.71
C CYS A 215 -3.47 -1.91 18.76
N PHE A 216 -4.41 -1.26 19.44
CA PHE A 216 -4.29 0.14 19.84
C PHE A 216 -3.88 0.18 21.31
N LEU A 217 -2.80 0.90 21.61
CA LEU A 217 -2.34 1.13 22.99
C LEU A 217 -2.38 2.61 23.31
N HIS A 218 -2.85 2.98 24.50
CA HIS A 218 -2.63 4.30 25.08
C HIS A 218 -1.70 4.19 26.28
N HIS A 219 -0.62 4.96 26.27
CA HIS A 219 0.18 5.22 27.47
C HIS A 219 -0.04 6.68 27.87
N ALA A 220 -0.55 6.90 29.08
CA ALA A 220 -0.69 8.22 29.69
C ALA A 220 0.60 8.68 30.39
N GLY A 221 0.75 9.98 30.61
CA GLY A 221 1.83 10.57 31.42
C GLY A 221 2.73 11.57 30.68
N PRO A 222 3.76 12.11 31.37
CA PRO A 222 4.73 13.03 30.79
C PRO A 222 5.70 12.28 29.85
N THR A 223 5.97 12.87 28.70
CA THR A 223 6.72 12.24 27.60
C THR A 223 8.18 12.70 27.51
N ASP A 224 8.61 13.67 28.32
CA ASP A 224 9.95 14.28 28.30
C ASP A 224 11.13 13.31 28.53
N CYS A 225 10.83 12.10 29.01
CA CYS A 225 11.80 11.06 29.36
C CYS A 225 11.55 9.74 28.61
N TRP A 226 10.79 9.79 27.50
CA TRP A 226 10.49 8.63 26.67
C TRP A 226 11.54 8.47 25.58
N GLU A 227 11.86 7.22 25.25
CA GLU A 227 12.97 6.86 24.36
C GLU A 227 12.48 5.93 23.24
N PRO A 228 13.22 5.80 22.13
CA PRO A 228 12.93 4.82 21.09
C PRO A 228 12.90 3.38 21.63
N ILE A 229 11.83 2.66 21.32
CA ILE A 229 11.60 1.28 21.71
C ILE A 229 12.18 0.38 20.62
N ALA A 230 13.27 -0.32 20.96
CA ALA A 230 13.93 -1.24 20.04
C ALA A 230 12.98 -2.36 19.55
N VAL A 231 13.01 -2.61 18.24
CA VAL A 231 12.20 -3.65 17.58
C VAL A 231 12.55 -5.04 18.15
N PRO A 232 11.56 -5.92 18.44
CA PRO A 232 11.83 -7.28 18.88
C PRO A 232 12.69 -8.06 17.87
N ALA A 233 13.69 -8.79 18.38
CA ALA A 233 14.61 -9.57 17.54
C ALA A 233 13.91 -10.70 16.75
N ASP A 234 12.71 -11.11 17.19
CA ASP A 234 11.81 -12.07 16.56
C ASP A 234 10.73 -11.43 15.67
N ALA A 235 10.72 -10.10 15.50
CA ALA A 235 9.84 -9.44 14.54
C ALA A 235 10.12 -9.92 13.12
N ARG A 236 9.06 -10.25 12.37
CA ARG A 236 9.12 -10.73 10.99
C ARG A 236 9.42 -9.57 10.01
N PRO A 237 9.87 -9.85 8.77
CA PRO A 237 9.90 -8.84 7.72
C PRO A 237 8.49 -8.30 7.45
N LEU A 238 8.39 -7.02 7.11
CA LEU A 238 7.12 -6.40 6.71
C LEU A 238 6.50 -7.16 5.54
N PHE A 239 5.17 -7.27 5.55
CA PHE A 239 4.40 -7.93 4.49
C PHE A 239 4.76 -9.41 4.27
N GLY A 240 5.49 -10.03 5.21
CA GLY A 240 5.84 -11.45 5.20
C GLY A 240 6.53 -11.87 3.91
N THR A 241 5.97 -12.89 3.24
CA THR A 241 6.46 -13.37 1.93
C THR A 241 6.20 -12.38 0.78
N ASN A 242 5.28 -11.43 0.95
CA ASN A 242 4.96 -10.39 -0.04
C ASN A 242 5.85 -9.15 0.05
N GLY A 243 6.59 -8.95 1.16
CA GLY A 243 7.46 -7.77 1.35
C GLY A 243 8.55 -7.63 0.30
N ALA A 244 8.99 -8.72 -0.32
CA ALA A 244 9.94 -8.71 -1.43
C ALA A 244 9.36 -8.12 -2.74
N TYR A 245 8.04 -7.97 -2.83
CA TYR A 245 7.33 -7.33 -3.95
C TYR A 245 6.83 -5.92 -3.59
N GLN A 246 6.43 -5.70 -2.34
CA GLN A 246 5.76 -4.47 -1.91
C GLN A 246 6.77 -3.38 -1.49
N MET A 247 7.81 -3.71 -0.72
CA MET A 247 8.73 -2.70 -0.17
C MET A 247 9.68 -2.11 -1.23
N SER A 248 9.74 -0.78 -1.33
CA SER A 248 10.71 -0.06 -2.17
C SER A 248 12.16 -0.54 -1.94
N GLY A 249 12.85 -0.83 -3.05
CA GLY A 249 14.22 -1.35 -3.01
C GLY A 249 14.32 -2.81 -2.55
N CYS A 250 13.23 -3.55 -2.44
CA CYS A 250 13.25 -5.02 -2.40
C CYS A 250 12.98 -5.59 -3.82
N SER A 251 13.24 -6.88 -4.00
CA SER A 251 12.84 -7.60 -5.21
C SER A 251 12.71 -9.09 -4.90
N ASN A 252 11.69 -9.75 -5.46
CA ASN A 252 11.49 -11.20 -5.34
C ASN A 252 12.41 -12.02 -6.27
N LEU A 253 13.29 -11.36 -7.03
CA LEU A 253 14.07 -11.92 -8.15
C LEU A 253 15.54 -12.23 -7.81
N VAL A 254 15.89 -12.05 -6.53
CA VAL A 254 17.20 -12.40 -5.95
C VAL A 254 17.06 -13.55 -4.96
N ASP A 255 18.13 -14.32 -4.77
CA ASP A 255 18.20 -15.33 -3.72
C ASP A 255 18.09 -14.68 -2.33
N ASN A 256 17.46 -15.37 -1.38
CA ASN A 256 17.25 -14.91 0.00
C ASN A 256 16.52 -13.56 0.13
N ALA A 257 15.68 -13.16 -0.84
CA ALA A 257 15.00 -11.86 -0.90
C ALA A 257 14.36 -11.37 0.42
N ALA A 258 13.81 -12.27 1.24
CA ALA A 258 13.19 -11.95 2.53
C ALA A 258 14.19 -11.37 3.56
N ASP A 259 15.48 -11.73 3.49
CA ASP A 259 16.54 -11.20 4.38
C ASP A 259 16.86 -9.73 4.09
N HIS A 260 16.36 -9.19 2.98
CA HIS A 260 16.57 -7.81 2.54
C HIS A 260 15.36 -6.91 2.78
N VAL A 261 14.22 -7.49 3.19
CA VAL A 261 12.99 -6.78 3.53
C VAL A 261 13.10 -6.23 4.96
N PRO A 262 12.82 -4.93 5.20
CA PRO A 262 12.87 -4.35 6.54
C PRO A 262 11.77 -4.91 7.46
N ARG A 263 11.96 -4.78 8.77
CA ARG A 263 11.03 -5.25 9.83
C ARG A 263 10.20 -4.12 10.46
N ILE A 264 10.29 -2.93 9.90
CA ILE A 264 9.69 -1.70 10.41
C ILE A 264 9.41 -0.76 9.24
N LEU A 265 8.28 -0.05 9.28
CA LEU A 265 7.92 0.90 8.22
C LEU A 265 8.86 2.12 8.25
N PRO A 266 9.08 2.82 7.12
CA PRO A 266 9.93 4.01 7.09
C PRO A 266 9.30 5.16 7.88
N ARG A 267 10.13 5.97 8.56
CA ARG A 267 9.67 7.05 9.43
C ARG A 267 9.17 8.26 8.64
N LEU A 268 7.96 8.75 8.94
CA LEU A 268 7.44 10.02 8.41
C LEU A 268 6.61 10.75 9.49
N PRO A 269 7.05 11.92 9.99
CA PRO A 269 6.25 12.71 10.91
C PRO A 269 5.05 13.36 10.22
N PHE A 270 4.01 13.63 11.01
CA PHE A 270 2.81 14.33 10.55
C PHE A 270 2.24 15.24 11.64
N ALA A 271 1.46 16.23 11.24
CA ALA A 271 0.62 17.04 12.12
C ALA A 271 -0.84 16.56 11.99
N PRO A 272 -1.51 16.14 13.09
CA PRO A 272 -2.96 16.00 13.09
C PRO A 272 -3.60 17.39 12.90
N VAL A 273 -4.52 17.52 11.94
CA VAL A 273 -5.26 18.76 11.68
C VAL A 273 -6.74 18.44 11.48
N ALA A 274 -7.61 19.06 12.29
CA ALA A 274 -9.04 19.04 12.05
C ALA A 274 -9.43 20.08 10.99
N PHE A 275 -10.37 19.71 10.12
CA PHE A 275 -11.07 20.67 9.25
C PHE A 275 -12.57 20.34 9.23
N ASP A 276 -13.37 21.31 8.79
CA ASP A 276 -14.81 21.16 8.70
C ASP A 276 -15.13 20.51 7.33
N TYR A 277 -15.64 19.28 7.33
CA TYR A 277 -15.92 18.54 6.10
C TYR A 277 -17.08 19.21 5.34
N PRO A 278 -16.97 19.40 4.02
CA PRO A 278 -17.97 20.13 3.24
C PRO A 278 -19.32 19.42 3.20
N THR A 279 -20.30 19.97 3.93
CA THR A 279 -21.72 19.65 3.73
C THR A 279 -22.23 20.42 2.51
N VAL A 280 -22.25 19.78 1.36
CA VAL A 280 -23.02 20.26 0.20
C VAL A 280 -24.45 19.73 0.37
N GLU A 281 -25.47 20.52 0.03
CA GLU A 281 -26.79 19.95 -0.27
C GLU A 281 -26.61 19.09 -1.53
N LEU A 282 -26.58 17.77 -1.32
CA LEU A 282 -26.41 16.77 -2.36
C LEU A 282 -27.59 16.89 -3.32
N ASP A 283 -27.34 16.80 -4.62
CA ASP A 283 -28.44 16.77 -5.59
C ASP A 283 -29.27 15.50 -5.34
N GLU A 284 -30.61 15.62 -5.33
CA GLU A 284 -31.50 14.49 -5.04
C GLU A 284 -31.36 13.38 -6.11
N GLU A 285 -30.79 13.71 -7.29
CA GLU A 285 -30.44 12.76 -8.35
C GLU A 285 -29.05 12.10 -8.18
N GLU A 286 -28.12 12.64 -7.36
CA GLU A 286 -26.74 12.11 -7.22
C GLU A 286 -26.53 11.21 -5.99
N GLY A 287 -27.27 11.39 -4.89
CA GLY A 287 -27.16 10.62 -3.62
C GLY A 287 -26.03 11.07 -2.68
N GLU A 288 -25.85 10.44 -1.50
CA GLU A 288 -24.86 10.84 -0.45
C GLU A 288 -23.37 10.59 -0.82
N ARG A 289 -22.90 11.17 -1.92
CA ARG A 289 -21.53 11.08 -2.43
C ARG A 289 -20.57 11.95 -1.60
N LEU A 290 -20.14 11.43 -0.46
CA LEU A 290 -19.12 12.05 0.40
C LEU A 290 -17.71 11.54 0.02
N PHE A 291 -17.25 11.74 -1.21
CA PHE A 291 -15.91 11.28 -1.62
C PHE A 291 -14.81 12.31 -1.35
N TRP A 292 -13.74 11.84 -0.71
CA TRP A 292 -12.53 12.62 -0.42
C TRP A 292 -11.84 13.22 -1.67
N GLY A 293 -12.03 12.59 -2.83
CA GLY A 293 -11.51 13.06 -4.12
C GLY A 293 -12.36 14.14 -4.80
N ASP A 294 -13.56 14.46 -4.29
CA ASP A 294 -14.40 15.48 -4.89
C ASP A 294 -13.82 16.89 -4.69
N LYS A 295 -14.08 17.78 -5.65
CA LYS A 295 -13.64 19.20 -5.64
C LYS A 295 -13.92 19.92 -4.32
N TRP A 296 -14.98 19.51 -3.62
CA TRP A 296 -15.43 20.09 -2.36
C TRP A 296 -14.50 19.74 -1.20
N ALA A 297 -13.97 18.51 -1.14
CA ALA A 297 -13.04 18.05 -0.10
C ALA A 297 -11.58 18.32 -0.48
N ALA A 298 -11.25 18.27 -1.77
CA ALA A 298 -9.90 18.45 -2.29
C ALA A 298 -9.30 19.85 -2.01
N GLU A 299 -10.08 20.94 -2.12
CA GLU A 299 -9.60 22.30 -1.84
C GLU A 299 -9.38 22.54 -0.32
N PRO A 300 -10.26 22.11 0.60
CA PRO A 300 -9.96 22.07 2.04
C PRO A 300 -8.71 21.23 2.39
N LEU A 301 -8.53 20.04 1.80
CA LEU A 301 -7.33 19.23 2.01
C LEU A 301 -6.05 19.93 1.50
N LEU A 302 -6.13 20.65 0.38
CA LEU A 302 -5.03 21.48 -0.12
C LEU A 302 -4.75 22.68 0.79
N ALA A 303 -5.79 23.31 1.34
CA ALA A 303 -5.65 24.38 2.32
C ALA A 303 -5.00 23.87 3.62
N VAL A 304 -5.37 22.67 4.09
CA VAL A 304 -4.70 22.00 5.20
C VAL A 304 -3.23 21.71 4.86
N GLN A 305 -2.95 21.12 3.70
CA GLN A 305 -1.58 20.82 3.23
C GLN A 305 -0.69 22.08 3.28
N LYS A 306 -1.17 23.21 2.74
CA LYS A 306 -0.50 24.52 2.70
C LYS A 306 -0.50 25.28 4.03
N ALA A 307 -1.31 24.92 5.01
CA ALA A 307 -1.38 25.64 6.30
C ALA A 307 -0.05 25.60 7.10
N GLY A 308 0.89 24.72 6.74
CA GLY A 308 2.22 24.66 7.36
C GLY A 308 3.33 25.44 6.64
N GLY A 309 3.07 26.04 5.48
CA GLY A 309 4.06 26.73 4.67
C GLY A 309 3.49 27.20 3.33
N ASP A 310 3.82 28.42 2.93
CA ASP A 310 3.43 28.95 1.62
C ASP A 310 4.39 28.44 0.54
N ASP A 311 4.02 27.33 -0.10
CA ASP A 311 4.73 26.69 -1.21
C ASP A 311 4.61 27.54 -2.51
N GLY A 312 4.89 28.84 -2.42
CA GLY A 312 4.68 29.88 -3.45
C GLY A 312 5.56 29.78 -4.70
N GLY A 313 6.06 28.58 -5.01
CA GLY A 313 6.59 28.24 -6.32
C GLY A 313 5.48 28.10 -7.37
N PRO A 314 5.84 27.84 -8.64
CA PRO A 314 4.86 27.63 -9.70
C PRO A 314 4.10 26.31 -9.51
N ILE A 315 2.78 26.35 -9.74
CA ILE A 315 1.93 25.15 -9.80
C ILE A 315 2.53 24.17 -10.82
N ARG A 316 2.68 22.90 -10.41
CA ARG A 316 3.30 21.86 -11.24
C ARG A 316 2.52 21.63 -12.53
N ASP A 317 3.22 21.66 -13.66
CA ASP A 317 2.61 21.50 -14.97
C ASP A 317 2.81 20.06 -15.50
N ILE A 318 1.74 19.26 -15.60
CA ILE A 318 1.88 17.79 -15.79
C ILE A 318 2.08 17.36 -17.25
N ASP A 319 1.68 18.18 -18.21
CA ASP A 319 1.88 17.95 -19.65
C ASP A 319 3.09 18.72 -20.20
N ALA A 320 3.83 19.42 -19.33
CA ALA A 320 5.08 20.06 -19.69
C ALA A 320 6.04 19.04 -20.34
N PRO A 321 6.84 19.43 -21.34
CA PRO A 321 7.79 18.53 -21.98
C PRO A 321 8.71 17.87 -20.95
N ARG A 322 8.65 16.53 -20.88
CA ARG A 322 9.49 15.75 -19.95
C ARG A 322 10.97 16.04 -20.22
N PRO A 323 11.81 16.13 -19.17
CA PRO A 323 13.24 16.35 -19.35
C PRO A 323 13.87 15.22 -20.19
N GLU A 324 15.00 15.52 -20.83
CA GLU A 324 15.83 14.48 -21.44
C GLU A 324 16.40 13.55 -20.37
N PHE A 325 16.66 12.29 -20.74
CA PHE A 325 17.24 11.33 -19.81
C PHE A 325 18.67 11.76 -19.45
N ALA A 326 18.85 12.25 -18.23
CA ALA A 326 20.10 12.74 -17.67
C ALA A 326 20.23 12.33 -16.20
N ARG A 327 21.42 12.50 -15.62
CA ARG A 327 21.64 12.28 -14.19
C ARG A 327 20.87 13.36 -13.41
N PRO A 328 19.99 13.01 -12.44
CA PRO A 328 19.09 13.98 -11.83
C PRO A 328 19.84 15.00 -10.97
N PHE A 329 20.95 14.58 -10.35
CA PHE A 329 21.89 15.42 -9.61
C PHE A 329 23.25 14.71 -9.48
N PRO A 330 24.37 15.43 -9.24
CA PRO A 330 25.71 14.86 -9.29
C PRO A 330 25.97 13.69 -8.32
N ALA A 331 25.28 13.67 -7.18
CA ALA A 331 25.44 12.62 -6.18
C ALA A 331 24.58 11.36 -6.44
N PHE A 332 23.73 11.31 -7.47
CA PHE A 332 22.83 10.18 -7.69
C PHE A 332 23.54 8.97 -8.34
N PRO A 333 23.28 7.71 -7.91
CA PRO A 333 22.53 7.31 -6.71
C PRO A 333 23.27 7.71 -5.42
N HIS A 334 22.55 8.29 -4.46
CA HIS A 334 23.14 8.97 -3.30
C HIS A 334 23.45 8.05 -2.11
N ASP A 335 22.74 6.94 -1.96
CA ASP A 335 22.99 5.91 -0.95
C ASP A 335 22.73 4.49 -1.49
N PHE A 336 23.04 3.48 -0.67
CA PHE A 336 22.81 2.07 -1.00
C PHE A 336 21.32 1.73 -1.25
N GLY A 337 20.38 2.51 -0.69
CA GLY A 337 18.95 2.37 -0.98
C GLY A 337 18.60 2.79 -2.41
N ALA A 338 19.17 3.89 -2.88
CA ALA A 338 19.04 4.32 -4.28
C ALA A 338 19.59 3.27 -5.27
N ILE A 339 20.71 2.59 -4.94
CA ILE A 339 21.22 1.46 -5.73
C ILE A 339 20.19 0.32 -5.79
N ARG A 340 19.63 -0.09 -4.64
CA ARG A 340 18.61 -1.14 -4.56
C ARG A 340 17.35 -0.80 -5.38
N VAL A 341 16.89 0.45 -5.34
CA VAL A 341 15.71 0.93 -6.08
C VAL A 341 15.91 0.88 -7.61
N LEU A 342 17.12 1.17 -8.10
CA LEU A 342 17.48 1.06 -9.51
C LEU A 342 17.61 -0.40 -9.96
N ALA A 343 18.28 -1.22 -9.15
CA ALA A 343 18.50 -2.63 -9.44
C ALA A 343 17.17 -3.41 -9.51
N ALA A 344 16.27 -3.22 -8.54
CA ALA A 344 14.94 -3.83 -8.53
C ALA A 344 14.13 -3.48 -9.80
N ALA A 345 14.13 -2.21 -10.22
CA ALA A 345 13.40 -1.79 -11.42
C ALA A 345 13.91 -2.46 -12.71
N ILE A 346 15.23 -2.65 -12.85
CA ILE A 346 15.79 -3.40 -13.99
C ILE A 346 15.46 -4.90 -13.89
N LEU A 347 15.50 -5.50 -12.70
CA LEU A 347 15.08 -6.90 -12.51
C LEU A 347 13.63 -7.12 -12.97
N ASP A 348 12.70 -6.24 -12.59
CA ASP A 348 11.29 -6.34 -12.99
C ASP A 348 11.09 -6.19 -14.52
N GLU A 349 11.70 -5.17 -15.13
CA GLU A 349 11.65 -4.94 -16.60
C GLU A 349 12.30 -6.09 -17.41
N THR A 350 13.34 -6.73 -16.85
CA THR A 350 14.06 -7.83 -17.53
C THR A 350 13.49 -9.22 -17.25
N ARG A 351 12.60 -9.38 -16.25
CA ARG A 351 11.98 -10.67 -15.86
C ARG A 351 11.15 -11.33 -16.97
N ASN A 352 10.32 -10.56 -17.67
CA ASN A 352 9.39 -11.04 -18.71
C ASN A 352 9.28 -10.02 -19.87
N PRO A 353 10.36 -9.80 -20.63
CA PRO A 353 10.47 -8.63 -21.49
C PRO A 353 9.64 -8.83 -22.78
N ARG A 354 8.61 -8.00 -22.98
CA ARG A 354 7.61 -8.18 -24.05
C ARG A 354 8.27 -8.06 -25.44
N PRO A 355 8.16 -9.06 -26.34
CA PRO A 355 8.90 -9.06 -27.62
C PRO A 355 8.70 -7.84 -28.52
N GLN A 356 7.53 -7.19 -28.45
CA GLN A 356 7.24 -5.96 -29.17
C GLN A 356 8.03 -4.76 -28.62
N ILE A 357 8.23 -4.71 -27.29
CA ILE A 357 8.99 -3.67 -26.60
C ILE A 357 10.49 -3.93 -26.81
N THR A 358 10.99 -5.16 -26.63
CA THR A 358 12.41 -5.45 -26.84
C THR A 358 12.86 -5.13 -28.27
N LYS A 359 12.01 -5.42 -29.27
CA LYS A 359 12.24 -5.03 -30.67
C LYS A 359 12.20 -3.51 -30.91
N LEU A 360 11.40 -2.75 -30.14
CA LEU A 360 11.37 -1.29 -30.23
C LEU A 360 12.63 -0.65 -29.62
N LEU A 361 13.12 -1.20 -28.50
CA LEU A 361 14.30 -0.69 -27.79
C LEU A 361 15.63 -1.11 -28.43
N LEU A 362 15.68 -2.29 -29.04
CA LEU A 362 16.86 -2.86 -29.69
C LEU A 362 16.49 -3.37 -31.09
N PRO A 363 16.20 -2.48 -32.06
CA PRO A 363 15.68 -2.85 -33.37
C PRO A 363 16.70 -3.60 -34.24
N ASP A 364 17.98 -3.23 -34.13
CA ASP A 364 19.07 -3.74 -34.98
C ASP A 364 19.56 -5.16 -34.63
N LEU A 365 19.10 -5.70 -33.48
CA LEU A 365 19.46 -7.03 -33.01
C LEU A 365 18.49 -8.12 -33.52
N SER A 366 18.95 -9.36 -33.57
CA SER A 366 18.09 -10.54 -33.68
C SER A 366 17.28 -10.80 -32.39
N GLU A 367 16.35 -11.75 -32.45
CA GLU A 367 15.57 -12.16 -31.26
C GLU A 367 16.44 -12.90 -30.23
N GLU A 368 17.40 -13.70 -30.69
CA GLU A 368 18.38 -14.38 -29.84
C GLU A 368 19.32 -13.38 -29.15
N GLU A 369 19.87 -12.42 -29.88
CA GLU A 369 20.72 -11.36 -29.31
C GLU A 369 19.96 -10.44 -28.33
N ARG A 370 18.69 -10.11 -28.61
CA ARG A 370 17.83 -9.40 -27.64
C ARG A 370 17.64 -10.22 -26.37
N SER A 371 17.35 -11.51 -26.51
CA SER A 371 17.10 -12.40 -25.37
C SER A 371 18.35 -12.55 -24.50
N ALA A 372 19.52 -12.74 -25.13
CA ALA A 372 20.81 -12.78 -24.46
C ALA A 372 21.16 -11.44 -23.77
N ARG A 373 20.87 -10.29 -24.43
CA ARG A 373 21.09 -8.96 -23.84
C ARG A 373 20.25 -8.72 -22.60
N PHE A 374 18.97 -9.11 -22.62
CA PHE A 374 18.08 -8.98 -21.46
C PHE A 374 18.46 -9.92 -20.31
N ALA A 375 18.89 -11.16 -20.60
CA ALA A 375 19.41 -12.07 -19.57
C ALA A 375 20.69 -11.52 -18.91
N MET A 376 21.62 -10.98 -19.71
CA MET A 376 22.82 -10.30 -19.20
C MET A 376 22.46 -9.12 -18.27
N TRP A 377 21.54 -8.24 -18.70
CA TRP A 377 21.08 -7.10 -17.90
C TRP A 377 20.37 -7.52 -16.60
N HIS A 378 19.62 -8.63 -16.62
CA HIS A 378 18.97 -9.19 -15.44
C HIS A 378 19.99 -9.66 -14.40
N ASP A 379 21.02 -10.42 -14.82
CA ASP A 379 22.01 -10.95 -13.88
C ASP A 379 22.99 -9.86 -13.38
N GLU A 380 23.37 -8.89 -14.22
CA GLU A 380 24.05 -7.67 -13.77
C GLU A 380 23.22 -6.90 -12.71
N ALA A 381 21.89 -6.86 -12.86
CA ALA A 381 21.02 -6.19 -11.90
C ALA A 381 20.93 -6.96 -10.58
N LYS A 382 21.13 -8.28 -10.56
CA LYS A 382 21.31 -9.03 -9.30
C LYS A 382 22.62 -8.66 -8.61
N GLU A 383 23.72 -8.53 -9.36
CA GLU A 383 25.01 -8.08 -8.80
C GLU A 383 24.91 -6.66 -8.23
N LEU A 384 24.20 -5.76 -8.93
CA LEU A 384 23.92 -4.41 -8.45
C LEU A 384 23.00 -4.39 -7.22
N PHE A 385 21.99 -5.26 -7.17
CA PHE A 385 21.14 -5.41 -5.98
C PHE A 385 21.94 -5.94 -4.79
N ALA A 386 22.80 -6.93 -5.01
CA ALA A 386 23.70 -7.48 -3.99
C ALA A 386 24.70 -6.43 -3.48
N LEU A 387 25.25 -5.57 -4.35
CA LEU A 387 26.01 -4.38 -3.95
C LEU A 387 25.16 -3.46 -3.06
N GLY A 388 23.93 -3.16 -3.50
CA GLY A 388 22.94 -2.39 -2.74
C GLY A 388 22.63 -2.96 -1.34
N CYS A 389 22.78 -4.26 -1.12
CA CYS A 389 22.56 -4.91 0.17
C CYS A 389 23.81 -5.03 1.07
N GLN A 390 24.99 -4.57 0.64
CA GLN A 390 26.22 -4.64 1.46
C GLN A 390 26.23 -3.69 2.68
N ARG A 391 25.29 -2.73 2.72
CA ARG A 391 25.13 -1.73 3.78
C ARG A 391 23.64 -1.47 4.05
N PRO A 392 23.28 -0.95 5.24
CA PRO A 392 21.94 -0.45 5.48
C PRO A 392 21.52 0.61 4.46
N VAL A 393 20.22 0.62 4.14
CA VAL A 393 19.56 1.73 3.43
C VAL A 393 19.87 3.05 4.16
N GLY A 394 20.07 4.14 3.42
CA GLY A 394 20.50 5.42 3.98
C GLY A 394 22.01 5.58 4.23
N THR A 395 22.82 4.52 4.03
CA THR A 395 24.30 4.64 4.07
C THR A 395 24.79 5.39 2.82
N PRO A 396 25.43 6.57 2.93
CA PRO A 396 25.91 7.31 1.77
C PRO A 396 26.98 6.52 0.98
N ILE A 397 26.97 6.62 -0.35
CA ILE A 397 28.03 6.02 -1.19
C ILE A 397 29.11 7.02 -1.61
N ASP A 398 30.30 6.50 -1.87
CA ASP A 398 31.41 7.24 -2.47
C ASP A 398 31.09 7.66 -3.92
N GLN A 399 31.57 8.83 -4.32
CA GLN A 399 31.26 9.41 -5.65
C GLN A 399 31.67 8.48 -6.80
N GLN A 400 32.79 7.76 -6.68
CA GLN A 400 33.23 6.78 -7.70
C GLN A 400 32.18 5.68 -7.91
N ILE A 401 31.57 5.16 -6.85
CA ILE A 401 30.52 4.14 -6.92
C ILE A 401 29.27 4.75 -7.58
N ALA A 402 28.90 5.98 -7.21
CA ALA A 402 27.79 6.69 -7.84
C ALA A 402 28.01 6.90 -9.35
N ASP A 403 29.24 7.22 -9.77
CA ASP A 403 29.61 7.48 -11.16
C ASP A 403 29.66 6.20 -12.02
N ASP A 404 30.14 5.09 -11.46
CA ASP A 404 30.17 3.80 -12.14
C ASP A 404 28.76 3.18 -12.24
N VAL A 405 27.94 3.28 -11.19
CA VAL A 405 26.52 2.88 -11.25
C VAL A 405 25.72 3.80 -12.17
N TRP A 406 26.02 5.11 -12.22
CA TRP A 406 25.41 6.00 -13.20
C TRP A 406 25.73 5.60 -14.65
N ARG A 407 26.98 5.21 -14.95
CA ARG A 407 27.37 4.70 -16.28
C ARG A 407 26.55 3.46 -16.67
N TRP A 408 26.37 2.52 -15.74
CA TRP A 408 25.53 1.34 -15.92
C TRP A 408 24.05 1.70 -16.17
N VAL A 409 23.52 2.71 -15.46
CA VAL A 409 22.17 3.25 -15.69
C VAL A 409 22.04 3.91 -17.08
N GLU A 410 23.03 4.69 -17.50
CA GLU A 410 23.00 5.38 -18.79
C GLU A 410 23.04 4.42 -19.98
N GLU A 411 23.86 3.36 -19.91
CA GLU A 411 23.87 2.27 -20.91
C GLU A 411 22.51 1.56 -21.04
N ARG A 412 21.70 1.56 -19.98
CA ARG A 412 20.39 0.90 -19.89
C ARG A 412 19.21 1.90 -20.00
N LYS A 413 19.46 3.16 -20.36
CA LYS A 413 18.46 4.24 -20.42
C LYS A 413 17.26 3.98 -21.35
N ALA A 414 17.42 3.10 -22.33
CA ALA A 414 16.33 2.68 -23.22
C ALA A 414 15.17 2.00 -22.44
N LEU A 415 15.47 1.25 -21.38
CA LEU A 415 14.48 0.69 -20.45
C LEU A 415 13.90 1.79 -19.57
N LEU A 416 14.77 2.53 -18.89
CA LEU A 416 14.40 3.41 -17.77
C LEU A 416 13.72 4.72 -18.19
N ARG A 417 13.84 5.16 -19.45
CA ARG A 417 13.33 6.46 -19.94
C ARG A 417 11.86 6.71 -19.58
N PHE A 418 11.03 5.67 -19.56
CA PHE A 418 9.61 5.77 -19.22
C PHE A 418 9.37 5.50 -17.74
N GLY A 419 9.73 6.45 -16.89
CA GLY A 419 9.49 6.38 -15.44
C GLY A 419 10.68 6.69 -14.55
N PHE A 420 11.85 6.98 -15.12
CA PHE A 420 13.08 7.27 -14.36
C PHE A 420 12.90 8.31 -13.23
N ASP A 421 12.23 9.43 -13.48
CA ASP A 421 11.94 10.43 -12.43
C ASP A 421 11.22 9.84 -11.21
N GLY A 422 10.30 8.89 -11.44
CA GLY A 422 9.61 8.15 -10.39
C GLY A 422 10.53 7.21 -9.62
N LEU A 423 11.55 6.64 -10.27
CA LEU A 423 12.60 5.85 -9.59
C LEU A 423 13.52 6.74 -8.75
N VAL A 424 13.86 7.94 -9.21
CA VAL A 424 14.63 8.93 -8.43
C VAL A 424 13.81 9.39 -7.21
N VAL A 425 12.53 9.69 -7.40
CA VAL A 425 11.58 10.02 -6.32
C VAL A 425 11.47 8.86 -5.31
N ARG A 426 11.28 7.62 -5.77
CA ARG A 426 11.23 6.42 -4.91
C ARG A 426 12.54 6.22 -4.13
N ALA A 427 13.69 6.49 -4.75
CA ALA A 427 14.99 6.42 -4.10
C ALA A 427 15.16 7.49 -3.01
N VAL A 428 14.77 8.75 -3.28
CA VAL A 428 14.86 9.83 -2.27
C VAL A 428 13.83 9.64 -1.15
N ASN A 429 12.63 9.14 -1.45
CA ASN A 429 11.62 8.77 -0.46
C ASN A 429 12.12 7.69 0.51
N LEU A 430 12.74 6.62 -0.02
CA LEU A 430 13.33 5.56 0.78
C LEU A 430 14.45 6.09 1.71
N SER A 431 15.20 7.10 1.26
CA SER A 431 16.24 7.78 2.06
C SER A 431 15.66 8.70 3.15
N LEU A 432 14.57 9.43 2.86
CA LEU A 432 13.84 10.24 3.85
C LEU A 432 13.32 9.37 5.00
N GLY A 433 12.72 8.23 4.67
CA GLY A 433 12.15 7.29 5.63
C GLY A 433 13.14 6.58 6.56
N VAL A 434 14.46 6.81 6.42
CA VAL A 434 15.51 6.22 7.27
C VAL A 434 16.49 7.26 7.85
N ASP A 435 16.17 8.56 7.79
CA ASP A 435 17.04 9.66 8.23
C ASP A 435 18.44 9.63 7.56
N SER A 436 18.44 9.40 6.23
CA SER A 436 19.66 9.21 5.43
C SER A 436 20.52 10.47 5.37
N LYS A 437 21.74 10.40 5.89
CA LYS A 437 22.77 11.45 5.74
C LYS A 437 23.22 11.69 4.29
N ALA A 438 22.75 10.89 3.33
CA ALA A 438 22.99 11.16 1.92
C ALA A 438 22.11 12.29 1.38
N LEU A 439 21.03 12.64 2.09
CA LEU A 439 20.11 13.74 1.75
C LEU A 439 20.81 15.11 1.74
N ASP A 440 21.87 15.30 2.53
CA ASP A 440 22.77 16.47 2.47
C ASP A 440 23.37 16.73 1.06
N ARG A 441 23.30 15.74 0.16
CA ARG A 441 23.79 15.79 -1.23
C ARG A 441 22.67 15.74 -2.28
N VAL A 442 21.40 15.68 -1.86
CA VAL A 442 20.21 15.65 -2.73
C VAL A 442 19.67 17.09 -2.84
N PRO A 443 19.41 17.63 -4.04
CA PRO A 443 18.80 18.95 -4.16
C PRO A 443 17.38 18.98 -3.59
N GLU A 444 17.01 20.10 -2.98
CA GLU A 444 15.71 20.28 -2.31
C GLU A 444 14.54 19.92 -3.25
N GLU A 445 14.61 20.28 -4.53
CA GLU A 445 13.59 19.94 -5.53
C GLU A 445 13.29 18.42 -5.68
N TRP A 446 14.22 17.52 -5.32
CA TRP A 446 13.96 16.07 -5.31
C TRP A 446 13.45 15.57 -3.97
N ILE A 447 13.77 16.27 -2.88
CA ILE A 447 13.15 16.05 -1.57
C ILE A 447 11.69 16.50 -1.62
N ASP A 448 11.39 17.65 -2.23
CA ASP A 448 10.03 18.18 -2.41
C ASP A 448 9.18 17.24 -3.28
N LYS A 449 9.72 16.75 -4.41
CA LYS A 449 9.05 15.73 -5.25
C LYS A 449 8.78 14.42 -4.49
N ALA A 450 9.63 14.05 -3.52
CA ALA A 450 9.42 12.88 -2.68
C ALA A 450 8.39 13.12 -1.57
N MET A 451 8.40 14.30 -0.94
CA MET A 451 7.37 14.72 0.02
C MET A 451 5.98 14.85 -0.63
N GLN A 452 5.92 15.30 -1.89
CA GLN A 452 4.69 15.44 -2.68
C GLN A 452 3.97 14.10 -2.93
N VAL A 453 4.64 12.96 -2.77
CA VAL A 453 4.01 11.61 -2.85
C VAL A 453 3.02 11.37 -1.69
N HIS A 454 3.25 12.00 -0.54
CA HIS A 454 2.42 11.82 0.68
C HIS A 454 1.39 12.92 0.89
N ALA A 455 1.38 13.96 0.05
CA ALA A 455 0.60 15.18 0.27
C ALA A 455 -0.91 14.91 0.29
N LEU A 456 -1.62 15.49 1.26
CA LEU A 456 -3.08 15.32 1.43
C LEU A 456 -3.88 15.75 0.19
N ALA A 457 -3.38 16.73 -0.53
CA ALA A 457 -3.81 17.10 -1.87
C ALA A 457 -2.64 17.76 -2.63
N SER A 458 -2.70 17.71 -3.95
CA SER A 458 -1.78 18.41 -4.85
C SER A 458 -2.55 19.18 -5.92
N GLU A 459 -2.16 20.44 -6.15
CA GLU A 459 -2.62 21.22 -7.30
C GLU A 459 -1.67 21.10 -8.48
N TYR A 460 -2.23 21.08 -9.69
CA TYR A 460 -1.47 20.98 -10.93
C TYR A 460 -2.15 21.72 -12.07
N MET A 461 -1.34 22.17 -13.03
CA MET A 461 -1.80 22.67 -14.32
C MET A 461 -1.85 21.49 -15.31
N ALA A 462 -2.99 21.32 -15.96
CA ALA A 462 -3.20 20.40 -17.08
C ALA A 462 -3.88 21.12 -18.24
N ASP A 463 -3.98 20.49 -19.41
CA ASP A 463 -4.92 20.96 -20.43
C ASP A 463 -6.35 20.61 -19.99
N GLU A 464 -7.34 21.39 -20.43
CA GLU A 464 -8.74 21.06 -20.18
C GLU A 464 -9.07 19.66 -20.73
N GLY A 465 -9.69 18.82 -19.91
CA GLY A 465 -10.02 17.44 -20.27
C GLY A 465 -11.24 17.31 -21.19
N PRO A 466 -11.47 16.13 -21.79
CA PRO A 466 -12.67 15.84 -22.55
C PRO A 466 -13.91 15.83 -21.65
N ASP A 467 -14.98 16.48 -22.09
CA ASP A 467 -16.27 16.46 -21.39
C ASP A 467 -17.04 15.18 -21.71
N HIS A 468 -16.82 14.15 -20.89
CA HIS A 468 -17.49 12.85 -21.02
C HIS A 468 -19.00 12.89 -20.73
N SER A 469 -19.56 13.97 -20.20
CA SER A 469 -21.01 14.12 -20.02
C SER A 469 -21.75 14.41 -21.34
N LYS A 470 -21.02 14.90 -22.36
CA LYS A 470 -21.59 15.29 -23.65
C LYS A 470 -21.35 14.21 -24.72
N PRO A 471 -22.40 13.74 -25.44
CA PRO A 471 -22.22 12.92 -26.63
C PRO A 471 -21.35 13.63 -27.68
N GLY A 472 -20.22 13.04 -28.04
CA GLY A 472 -19.22 13.63 -28.94
C GLY A 472 -18.17 14.53 -28.26
N GLY A 473 -18.19 14.66 -26.93
CA GLY A 473 -17.29 15.55 -26.18
C GLY A 473 -15.81 15.16 -26.22
N TYR A 474 -15.49 13.88 -26.44
CA TYR A 474 -14.11 13.43 -26.67
C TYR A 474 -13.64 13.78 -28.09
N GLU A 475 -14.49 13.64 -29.11
CA GLU A 475 -14.18 14.05 -30.48
C GLU A 475 -14.04 15.58 -30.61
N GLU A 476 -14.88 16.36 -29.93
CA GLU A 476 -14.74 17.82 -29.83
C GLU A 476 -13.42 18.20 -29.15
N TRP A 477 -13.13 17.61 -27.99
CA TRP A 477 -11.87 17.81 -27.27
C TRP A 477 -10.65 17.46 -28.12
N ARG A 478 -10.71 16.34 -28.85
CA ARG A 478 -9.62 15.90 -29.73
C ARG A 478 -9.41 16.86 -30.90
N ALA A 479 -10.48 17.34 -31.53
CA ALA A 479 -10.38 18.34 -32.59
C ALA A 479 -9.74 19.65 -32.06
N ARG A 480 -10.06 20.04 -30.83
CA ARG A 480 -9.43 21.19 -30.15
C ARG A 480 -7.98 20.91 -29.74
N GLN A 481 -7.62 19.68 -29.38
CA GLN A 481 -6.24 19.26 -29.14
C GLN A 481 -5.40 19.36 -30.42
N ASP A 482 -5.88 18.77 -31.52
CA ASP A 482 -5.21 18.80 -32.83
C ASP A 482 -5.08 20.24 -33.39
N ALA A 483 -5.98 21.16 -33.00
CA ALA A 483 -5.91 22.58 -33.33
C ALA A 483 -5.05 23.44 -32.38
N GLY A 484 -4.63 22.91 -31.23
CA GLY A 484 -3.91 23.68 -30.19
C GLY A 484 -4.80 24.66 -29.42
N GLU A 485 -6.11 24.40 -29.33
CA GLU A 485 -7.14 25.25 -28.73
C GLU A 485 -7.52 24.85 -27.29
N LEU A 486 -6.82 23.89 -26.68
CA LEU A 486 -7.02 23.56 -25.26
C LEU A 486 -6.45 24.65 -24.36
N LYS A 487 -7.20 25.01 -23.32
CA LYS A 487 -6.77 25.95 -22.27
C LYS A 487 -6.02 25.17 -21.20
N ARG A 488 -4.95 25.79 -20.67
CA ARG A 488 -4.36 25.36 -19.41
C ARG A 488 -5.31 25.66 -18.25
N VAL A 489 -5.66 24.66 -17.46
CA VAL A 489 -6.55 24.75 -16.29
C VAL A 489 -5.87 24.25 -15.03
N ARG A 490 -6.15 24.89 -13.89
CA ARG A 490 -5.73 24.41 -12.57
C ARG A 490 -6.70 23.32 -12.13
N ASN A 491 -6.17 22.18 -11.73
CA ASN A 491 -6.87 21.10 -11.06
C ASN A 491 -6.30 20.93 -9.65
N VAL A 492 -7.09 20.29 -8.78
CA VAL A 492 -6.62 19.77 -7.49
C VAL A 492 -7.01 18.30 -7.43
N HIS A 493 -6.08 17.45 -7.04
CA HIS A 493 -6.33 16.05 -6.76
C HIS A 493 -6.01 15.78 -5.28
N ALA A 494 -6.96 15.18 -4.58
CA ALA A 494 -6.77 14.62 -3.26
C ALA A 494 -7.02 13.10 -3.32
N PRO A 495 -6.06 12.26 -2.90
CA PRO A 495 -6.35 10.87 -2.54
C PRO A 495 -7.13 10.83 -1.22
N THR A 496 -7.81 9.71 -0.92
CA THR A 496 -8.37 9.49 0.42
C THR A 496 -7.24 9.51 1.46
N PRO A 497 -7.26 10.45 2.43
CA PRO A 497 -6.18 10.63 3.39
C PRO A 497 -6.28 9.61 4.54
N ALA A 498 -5.16 9.37 5.22
CA ALA A 498 -5.18 8.79 6.56
C ALA A 498 -5.83 9.77 7.56
N HIS A 499 -6.80 9.30 8.34
CA HIS A 499 -7.59 10.20 9.20
C HIS A 499 -8.26 9.51 10.40
N MET A 500 -8.68 10.31 11.39
CA MET A 500 -9.64 9.94 12.45
C MET A 500 -10.94 10.71 12.25
N PHE A 501 -12.06 10.18 12.75
CA PHE A 501 -13.41 10.76 12.60
C PHE A 501 -13.79 10.98 11.13
N GLY A 502 -14.74 11.85 10.79
CA GLY A 502 -15.17 12.05 9.40
C GLY A 502 -16.03 10.91 8.81
N PRO A 503 -16.31 10.96 7.49
CA PRO A 503 -16.98 9.89 6.76
C PRO A 503 -15.98 8.78 6.34
N PRO A 504 -16.29 7.49 6.59
CA PRO A 504 -15.50 6.37 6.09
C PRO A 504 -15.58 6.26 4.57
N SER A 505 -14.55 5.67 3.95
CA SER A 505 -14.60 5.27 2.55
C SER A 505 -15.40 3.99 2.35
N TYR A 506 -16.36 4.00 1.42
CA TYR A 506 -17.09 2.80 1.01
C TYR A 506 -16.39 2.16 -0.20
N VAL A 507 -15.97 0.89 -0.07
CA VAL A 507 -15.29 0.12 -1.14
C VAL A 507 -15.86 -1.31 -1.21
N GLN A 508 -15.73 -2.08 -0.13
CA GLN A 508 -16.44 -3.33 0.16
C GLN A 508 -16.44 -3.59 1.67
N GLY A 509 -17.55 -3.94 2.33
CA GLY A 509 -17.47 -4.27 3.76
C GLY A 509 -18.80 -4.40 4.48
N TYR A 510 -18.76 -4.06 5.77
CA TYR A 510 -19.88 -3.92 6.70
C TYR A 510 -19.63 -2.73 7.66
N VAL A 511 -19.00 -1.66 7.16
CA VAL A 511 -18.70 -0.46 7.96
C VAL A 511 -19.97 0.33 8.26
N GLU A 512 -20.90 0.32 7.31
CA GLU A 512 -22.26 0.82 7.40
C GLU A 512 -23.08 0.16 8.52
N GLU A 513 -22.77 -1.06 8.96
CA GLU A 513 -23.40 -1.70 10.14
C GLU A 513 -22.92 -1.10 11.49
N LEU A 514 -21.94 -0.18 11.47
CA LEU A 514 -21.26 0.34 12.66
C LEU A 514 -21.21 1.88 12.73
N VAL A 515 -21.49 2.62 11.66
CA VAL A 515 -21.35 4.10 11.64
C VAL A 515 -22.34 4.84 12.55
N ASP A 516 -23.45 4.21 12.93
CA ASP A 516 -24.50 4.85 13.72
C ASP A 516 -24.24 4.80 15.24
N ASP A 517 -23.46 3.80 15.71
CA ASP A 517 -23.11 3.60 17.13
C ASP A 517 -21.60 3.60 17.43
N HIS A 518 -20.74 3.63 16.40
CA HIS A 518 -19.28 3.76 16.54
C HIS A 518 -18.72 5.03 15.89
N LEU A 519 -17.62 5.51 16.47
CA LEU A 519 -16.74 6.50 15.87
C LEU A 519 -15.70 5.78 15.00
N LEU A 520 -15.43 6.31 13.81
CA LEU A 520 -14.24 5.96 13.04
C LEU A 520 -13.00 6.47 13.82
N LEU A 521 -12.29 5.56 14.48
CA LEU A 521 -11.07 5.88 15.24
C LEU A 521 -9.89 6.12 14.29
N LEU A 522 -9.82 5.34 13.20
CA LEU A 522 -8.76 5.43 12.21
C LEU A 522 -9.23 4.82 10.88
N GLU A 523 -9.05 5.53 9.78
CA GLU A 523 -8.97 4.93 8.44
C GLU A 523 -7.53 5.04 7.92
N LEU A 524 -7.02 3.94 7.36
CA LEU A 524 -5.76 3.86 6.64
C LEU A 524 -6.00 3.31 5.23
N THR A 525 -5.67 4.11 4.23
CA THR A 525 -5.71 3.77 2.82
C THR A 525 -4.36 3.23 2.32
N ASN A 526 -4.38 2.53 1.19
CA ASN A 526 -3.14 2.27 0.44
C ASN A 526 -2.45 3.62 0.12
N CYS A 527 -1.13 3.70 0.34
CA CYS A 527 -0.33 4.95 0.30
C CYS A 527 -0.60 6.00 1.41
N SER A 528 -1.34 5.67 2.49
CA SER A 528 -1.54 6.57 3.65
C SER A 528 -0.25 7.03 4.36
N GLY A 529 0.85 6.30 4.17
CA GLY A 529 2.18 6.62 4.67
C GLY A 529 3.25 5.91 3.83
N PRO A 530 4.55 6.11 4.11
CA PRO A 530 5.62 5.49 3.34
C PRO A 530 5.49 3.96 3.37
N GLU A 531 5.41 3.35 2.19
CA GLU A 531 5.32 1.89 2.04
C GLU A 531 4.11 1.25 2.74
N HIS A 532 3.02 2.01 2.93
CA HIS A 532 1.72 1.49 3.37
C HIS A 532 1.01 0.78 2.20
N HIS A 533 1.32 -0.51 2.03
CA HIS A 533 0.76 -1.37 0.99
C HIS A 533 -0.35 -2.27 1.56
N PHE A 534 -1.62 -1.89 1.37
CA PHE A 534 -2.78 -2.57 1.97
C PHE A 534 -3.72 -3.23 0.94
N GLY A 535 -3.27 -3.35 -0.31
CA GLY A 535 -4.07 -3.87 -1.43
C GLY A 535 -4.94 -2.79 -2.07
N GLU A 536 -5.91 -3.21 -2.89
CA GLU A 536 -6.88 -2.32 -3.53
C GLU A 536 -8.03 -2.01 -2.55
N GLY A 537 -7.72 -1.29 -1.45
CA GLY A 537 -8.61 -1.21 -0.29
C GLY A 537 -8.25 -0.21 0.82
N VAL A 538 -9.01 -0.27 1.92
CA VAL A 538 -8.86 0.53 3.15
C VAL A 538 -8.97 -0.33 4.41
N LEU A 539 -8.28 0.10 5.46
CA LEU A 539 -8.33 -0.48 6.81
C LEU A 539 -9.05 0.50 7.74
N GLN A 540 -10.20 0.09 8.26
CA GLN A 540 -11.06 0.93 9.10
C GLN A 540 -11.12 0.37 10.52
N TYR A 541 -10.94 1.24 11.50
CA TYR A 541 -10.96 0.89 12.92
C TYR A 541 -12.01 1.74 13.63
N LEU A 542 -12.94 1.08 14.32
CA LEU A 542 -14.13 1.70 14.89
C LEU A 542 -14.25 1.40 16.39
N ILE A 543 -14.73 2.38 17.16
CA ILE A 543 -14.84 2.31 18.62
C ILE A 543 -16.12 3.01 19.10
N THR A 544 -16.84 2.47 20.09
CA THR A 544 -18.01 3.19 20.62
C THR A 544 -17.56 4.46 21.37
N PRO A 545 -18.40 5.50 21.45
CA PRO A 545 -18.12 6.68 22.27
C PRO A 545 -17.77 6.34 23.74
N ASP A 546 -18.44 5.34 24.33
CA ASP A 546 -18.24 4.89 25.71
C ASP A 546 -16.97 4.04 25.92
N ASP A 547 -16.52 3.33 24.89
CA ASP A 547 -15.21 2.65 24.91
C ASP A 547 -14.08 3.67 24.80
N LEU A 548 -14.20 4.64 23.90
CA LEU A 548 -13.22 5.71 23.69
C LEU A 548 -13.09 6.61 24.93
N ALA A 549 -14.21 7.08 25.48
CA ALA A 549 -14.25 7.88 26.72
C ALA A 549 -13.58 7.18 27.91
N ALA A 550 -13.62 5.83 27.93
CA ALA A 550 -13.03 5.00 28.98
C ALA A 550 -11.59 4.55 28.66
N GLY A 551 -11.02 4.91 27.49
CA GLY A 551 -9.71 4.46 27.05
C GLY A 551 -9.63 2.96 26.74
N ARG A 552 -10.75 2.29 26.46
CA ARG A 552 -10.86 0.85 26.21
C ARG A 552 -10.50 0.49 24.76
N PHE A 553 -9.25 0.80 24.40
CA PHE A 553 -8.69 0.57 23.06
C PHE A 553 -8.57 -0.90 22.65
N ASP A 554 -8.77 -1.84 23.59
CA ASP A 554 -8.92 -3.27 23.32
C ASP A 554 -10.27 -3.65 22.70
N MET A 555 -11.27 -2.77 22.81
CA MET A 555 -12.62 -2.92 22.23
C MET A 555 -12.72 -2.45 20.76
N VAL A 556 -11.64 -1.92 20.18
CA VAL A 556 -11.62 -1.42 18.79
C VAL A 556 -11.96 -2.55 17.81
N LYS A 557 -13.04 -2.38 17.05
CA LYS A 557 -13.39 -3.23 15.91
C LYS A 557 -12.55 -2.86 14.69
N SER A 558 -12.33 -3.84 13.82
CA SER A 558 -11.65 -3.66 12.53
C SER A 558 -12.59 -4.08 11.40
N VAL A 559 -12.79 -3.22 10.40
CA VAL A 559 -13.38 -3.56 9.10
C VAL A 559 -12.24 -3.53 8.08
N LEU A 560 -12.10 -4.64 7.36
CA LEU A 560 -11.15 -4.81 6.26
C LEU A 560 -11.92 -4.70 4.95
N SER A 561 -11.47 -3.81 4.06
CA SER A 561 -12.19 -3.43 2.85
C SER A 561 -11.25 -3.47 1.64
N GLY A 562 -11.61 -4.17 0.56
CA GLY A 562 -10.81 -4.19 -0.67
C GLY A 562 -11.27 -5.20 -1.74
N TYR A 563 -10.69 -5.09 -2.94
CA TYR A 563 -11.00 -5.91 -4.14
C TYR A 563 -10.11 -7.16 -4.30
#